data_AF-A0AAW2F0H1-F1
#
_entry.id   AF-A0AAW2F0H1-F1
#
_cell.length_a   1.000
_cell.length_b   1.000
_cell.length_c   1.000
_cell.angle_alpha   90.00
_cell.angle_beta   90.00
_cell.angle_gamma   90.00
#
_symmetry.space_group_name_H-M   'P 1'
#
loop_
_entity.id
_entity.type
_entity.pdbx_description
1 polymer ?
#
loop_
_entity_poly.entity_id
_entity_poly.type
_entity_poly.pdbx_seq_one_letter_code
_entity_poly.pdbx_strand_id
1 'polypeptide(L)' 'MNTREICRILAHKIRCTNPQDYGLFKLVQGEETLLGDHECPQELSHCLFAYKRIDAKIAWPKTSS' A
#
# COMPACT_ATOMS: atom_id res chain seq x y z
N MET A 1 -7.88 12.30 -6.05
CA MET A 1 -6.81 12.05 -5.07
C MET A 1 -6.38 10.62 -5.26
N ASN A 2 -5.09 10.41 -5.45
CA ASN A 2 -4.56 9.12 -5.91
C ASN A 2 -4.17 8.22 -4.73
N THR A 3 -3.90 6.95 -5.04
CA THR A 3 -3.49 5.94 -4.07
C THR A 3 -2.30 6.39 -3.22
N ARG A 4 -1.30 7.04 -3.82
CA ARG A 4 -0.12 7.53 -3.09
C ARG A 4 -0.48 8.57 -2.03
N GLU A 5 -1.36 9.50 -2.34
CA GLU A 5 -1.86 10.48 -1.39
C GLU A 5 -2.63 9.82 -0.24
N ILE A 6 -3.47 8.81 -0.55
CA ILE A 6 -4.23 8.05 0.44
C ILE A 6 -3.30 7.25 1.35
N CYS A 7 -2.30 6.54 0.80
CA CYS A 7 -1.30 5.83 1.59
C CYS A 7 -0.55 6.78 2.55
N ARG A 8 -0.19 7.98 2.09
CA ARG A 8 0.45 9.00 2.94
C ARG A 8 -0.44 9.44 4.10
N ILE A 9 -1.75 9.63 3.84
CA ILE A 9 -2.72 9.99 4.88
C ILE A 9 -2.90 8.86 5.88
N LEU A 10 -3.05 7.62 5.40
CA LEU A 10 -3.26 6.44 6.25
C LEU A 10 -2.04 6.17 7.12
N ALA A 11 -0.83 6.20 6.55
CA ALA A 11 0.42 6.09 7.29
C ALA A 11 0.51 7.09 8.45
N HIS A 12 0.19 8.35 8.19
CA HIS A 12 0.18 9.40 9.20
C HIS A 12 -0.86 9.11 10.29
N LYS A 13 -2.09 8.72 9.91
CA LYS A 13 -3.18 8.39 10.86
C LYS A 13 -2.84 7.22 11.78
N ILE A 14 -2.19 6.18 11.25
CA ILE A 14 -1.82 5.00 12.05
C ILE A 14 -0.44 5.10 12.71
N ARG A 15 0.28 6.21 12.48
CA ARG A 15 1.63 6.46 13.01
C ARG A 15 2.63 5.34 12.68
N CYS A 16 2.61 4.81 11.45
CA CYS A 16 3.58 3.78 11.05
C CYS A 16 4.96 4.39 10.75
N THR A 17 6.02 3.66 11.10
CA THR A 17 7.42 4.11 10.96
C THR A 17 8.01 3.91 9.57
N ASN A 18 7.52 2.91 8.82
CA ASN A 18 7.98 2.58 7.47
C ASN A 18 6.82 2.64 6.47
N PRO A 19 6.29 3.84 6.15
CA PRO A 19 5.14 3.98 5.25
C PRO A 19 5.37 3.40 3.85
N GLN A 20 6.62 3.34 3.39
CA GLN A 20 7.01 2.74 2.10
C GLN A 20 6.79 1.23 2.05
N ASP A 21 6.71 0.56 3.21
CA ASP A 21 6.45 -0.87 3.30
C ASP A 21 4.95 -1.18 3.25
N TYR A 22 4.08 -0.19 3.06
CA TYR A 22 2.63 -0.38 3.06
C TYR A 22 2.03 -0.08 1.69
N GLY A 23 0.93 -0.76 1.38
CA GLY A 23 0.17 -0.61 0.14
C GLY A 23 -1.33 -0.61 0.39
N LEU A 24 -2.06 0.01 -0.53
CA LEU A 24 -3.51 -0.05 -0.56
C LEU A 24 -3.94 -1.13 -1.55
N PHE A 25 -4.73 -2.08 -1.08
CA PHE A 25 -5.25 -3.18 -1.87
C PHE A 25 -6.74 -2.98 -2.09
N LYS A 26 -7.22 -3.26 -3.30
CA LYS A 26 -8.65 -3.48 -3.54
C LYS A 26 -8.98 -4.96 -3.36
N LEU A 27 -10.14 -5.23 -2.77
CA LEU A 27 -10.70 -6.55 -2.59
C LEU A 27 -11.96 -6.66 -3.43
N VAL A 28 -11.96 -7.58 -4.39
CA VAL A 28 -13.11 -7.86 -5.27
C VAL A 28 -13.29 -9.37 -5.32
N GLN A 29 -14.46 -9.86 -4.92
CA GLN A 29 -14.80 -11.29 -4.96
C GLN A 29 -13.79 -12.21 -4.23
N GLY A 30 -13.14 -11.70 -3.19
CA GLY A 30 -12.13 -12.46 -2.43
C GLY A 30 -10.70 -12.38 -2.99
N GLU A 31 -10.50 -11.72 -4.12
CA GLU A 31 -9.17 -11.48 -4.68
C GLU A 31 -8.63 -10.11 -4.24
N GLU A 32 -7.35 -10.09 -3.85
CA GLU A 32 -6.63 -8.88 -3.47
C GLU A 32 -5.76 -8.38 -4.64
N THR A 33 -5.87 -7.10 -4.98
CA THR A 33 -5.01 -6.46 -5.98
C THR A 33 -4.39 -5.20 -5.39
N LEU A 34 -3.05 -5.10 -5.46
CA LEU A 34 -2.34 -3.88 -5.07
C LEU A 34 -2.67 -2.75 -6.05
N LEU A 35 -3.10 -1.61 -5.53
CA LEU A 35 -3.36 -0.43 -6.34
C LEU A 35 -2.05 0.30 -6.66
N GLY A 36 -1.93 0.76 -7.90
CA GLY A 36 -0.83 1.60 -8.33
C GLY A 36 -0.93 3.02 -7.77
N ASP A 37 0.22 3.69 -7.62
CA ASP A 37 0.32 5.05 -7.06
C ASP A 37 -0.58 6.08 -7.74
N HIS A 38 -0.80 5.92 -9.05
CA HIS A 38 -1.58 6.84 -9.88
C HIS A 38 -3.07 6.49 -9.98
N GLU A 39 -3.48 5.33 -9.48
CA GLU A 39 -4.89 4.97 -9.46
C GLU A 39 -5.66 5.89 -8.51
N CYS A 40 -6.94 6.10 -8.79
CA CYS A 40 -7.84 6.89 -7.96
C CYS A 40 -8.84 5.94 -7.29
N PRO A 41 -8.63 5.55 -6.01
CA PRO A 41 -9.54 4.62 -5.31
C PRO A 41 -11.00 5.09 -5.26
N GLN A 42 -11.23 6.38 -5.48
CA GLN A 42 -12.52 7.05 -5.52
C GLN A 42 -13.35 6.68 -6.74
N GLU A 43 -12.68 6.33 -7.84
CA GLU A 43 -13.31 5.95 -9.11
C GLU A 43 -13.61 4.43 -9.14
N LEU A 44 -13.08 3.68 -8.17
CA LEU A 44 -13.32 2.24 -8.04
C LEU A 44 -14.63 2.01 -7.27
N SER A 45 -15.60 1.39 -7.94
CA SER A 45 -16.88 1.00 -7.34
C SER A 45 -16.88 -0.49 -6.94
N HIS A 46 -17.78 -0.86 -6.02
CA HIS A 46 -18.03 -2.26 -5.63
C HIS A 46 -16.79 -3.04 -5.11
N CYS A 47 -15.91 -2.38 -4.37
CA CYS A 47 -14.76 -3.04 -3.73
C CYS A 47 -14.59 -2.60 -2.28
N LEU A 48 -13.87 -3.41 -1.51
CA LEU A 48 -13.35 -3.01 -0.20
C LEU A 48 -11.87 -2.66 -0.32
N PHE A 49 -11.38 -1.81 0.59
CA PHE A 49 -9.98 -1.45 0.64
C PHE A 49 -9.30 -2.04 1.87
N ALA A 50 -8.09 -2.56 1.69
CA ALA A 50 -7.21 -2.96 2.78
C ALA A 50 -5.89 -2.20 2.70
N TYR A 51 -5.48 -1.59 3.80
CA TYR A 51 -4.16 -0.97 3.94
C TYR A 51 -3.29 -1.86 4.81
N LYS A 52 -2.27 -2.49 4.22
CA LYS A 52 -1.42 -3.49 4.89
C LYS A 52 0.04 -3.38 4.46
N ARG A 53 0.93 -4.00 5.24
CA ARG A 53 2.34 -4.12 4.87
C ARG A 53 2.46 -5.01 3.63
N ILE A 54 3.17 -4.51 2.63
CA ILE A 54 3.76 -5.28 1.55
C ILE A 54 5.02 -5.93 2.15
N ASP A 55 5.30 -7.20 1.81
CA ASP A 55 6.39 -7.98 2.40
C ASP A 55 7.66 -7.14 2.63
N ALA A 56 8.19 -7.22 3.85
CA ALA A 56 9.42 -6.53 4.19
C ALA A 56 10.54 -7.12 3.34
N LYS A 57 11.06 -6.35 2.37
CA LYS A 57 12.28 -6.72 1.66
C LYS A 57 13.45 -6.52 2.62
N ILE A 58 13.75 -7.56 3.41
CA ILE A 58 14.94 -7.53 4.26
C ILE A 58 16.16 -7.69 3.35
N ALA A 59 16.77 -6.57 2.98
CA ALA A 59 18.05 -6.59 2.31
C ALA A 59 19.14 -6.93 3.33
N TRP A 60 19.73 -8.13 3.21
CA TRP A 60 20.97 -8.41 3.91
C TRP A 60 22.07 -7.49 3.35
N PRO A 61 22.91 -6.87 4.19
CA PRO A 61 24.04 -6.08 3.70
C PRO A 61 24.92 -6.99 2.84
N LYS A 62 25.10 -6.62 1.57
CA LYS A 62 26.04 -7.34 0.70
C LYS A 62 27.44 -7.01 1.21
N THR A 63 28.20 -8.02 1.61
CA THR A 63 29.63 -7.88 1.88
C THR A 63 30.31 -7.52 0.57
N SER A 64 30.62 -6.24 0.37
CA SER A 64 31.56 -5.85 -0.68
C SER A 64 32.92 -6.40 -0.28
N SER A 65 33.41 -7.40 -1.02
CA SER A 65 34.81 -7.82 -0.98
C SER A 65 35.61 -7.01 -1.98
#